data_AF-A0A242KLN3-F1
#
_entry.id   AF-A0A242KLN3-F1
#
_cell.length_a   1.000
_cell.length_b   1.000
_cell.length_c   1.000
_cell.angle_alpha   90.00
_cell.angle_beta   90.00
_cell.angle_gamma   90.00
#
_symmetry.space_group_name_H-M   'P 1'
#
loop_
_entity.id
_entity.type
_entity.pdbx_description
1 polymer ?
#
loop_
_entity_poly.entity_id
_entity_poly.type
_entity_poly.pdbx_seq_one_letter_code
_entity_poly.pdbx_strand_id
1 'polypeptide(L)'
;MEVKEIRVRGVNKKYVQEIDCRCEELTERTGQKWRRNDYLKLLIENDFERPLMDYKKDQFDRLLERFTDVQLHNTKVLEAYTNEVNNLIELLIAN
;
A
#
# COMPACT_ATOMS: atom_id res chain seq x y z
N MET A 1 -9.29 -22.72 16.15
CA MET A 1 -10.55 -21.95 16.24
C MET A 1 -11.54 -22.57 15.28
N GLU A 2 -12.75 -22.88 15.73
CA GLU A 2 -13.81 -23.36 14.84
C GLU A 2 -14.40 -22.17 14.07
N VAL A 3 -14.47 -22.28 12.74
CA VAL A 3 -15.03 -21.23 11.88
C VAL A 3 -16.55 -21.39 11.86
N LYS A 4 -17.27 -20.38 12.35
CA LYS A 4 -18.73 -20.38 12.37
C LYS A 4 -19.27 -19.61 11.17
N GLU A 5 -20.34 -20.13 10.56
CA GLU A 5 -21.08 -19.42 9.53
C GLU A 5 -21.76 -18.17 10.12
N ILE A 6 -21.77 -17.09 9.35
CA ILE A 6 -22.34 -15.80 9.76
C ILE A 6 -23.70 -15.64 9.10
N ARG A 7 -24.75 -15.41 9.90
CA ARG A 7 -26.10 -15.09 9.41
C ARG A 7 -26.48 -13.68 9.82
N VAL A 8 -26.50 -12.77 8.84
CA VAL A 8 -26.92 -11.38 9.04
C VAL A 8 -28.44 -11.26 8.91
N ARG A 9 -29.10 -10.58 9.86
CA ARG A 9 -30.56 -10.35 9.87
C ARG A 9 -30.88 -8.89 10.14
N GLY A 10 -32.08 -8.45 9.76
CA GLY A 10 -32.54 -7.09 10.04
C GLY A 10 -31.84 -6.00 9.24
N VAL A 11 -31.19 -6.35 8.12
CA VAL A 11 -30.56 -5.36 7.24
C VAL A 11 -31.64 -4.50 6.59
N ASN A 12 -31.44 -3.19 6.61
CA ASN A 12 -32.36 -2.25 5.97
C ASN A 12 -32.45 -2.56 4.47
N LYS A 13 -33.68 -2.67 3.96
CA LYS A 13 -34.00 -3.04 2.57
C LYS A 13 -33.29 -2.16 1.55
N LYS A 14 -33.10 -0.87 1.84
CA LYS A 14 -32.39 0.05 0.94
C LYS A 14 -30.97 -0.44 0.63
N TYR A 15 -30.24 -0.90 1.64
CA TYR A 15 -28.88 -1.40 1.45
C TYR A 15 -28.86 -2.79 0.80
N VAL A 16 -29.87 -3.62 1.03
CA VAL A 16 -30.01 -4.90 0.32
C VAL A 16 -30.20 -4.66 -1.18
N GLN A 17 -31.02 -3.68 -1.55
CA GLN A 17 -31.24 -3.29 -2.95
C GLN A 17 -29.97 -2.71 -3.59
N GLU A 18 -29.22 -1.87 -2.86
CA GLU A 18 -27.93 -1.37 -3.36
C GLU A 18 -26.95 -2.52 -3.60
N ILE A 19 -26.84 -3.48 -2.67
CA ILE A 19 -26.00 -4.68 -2.83
C ILE A 19 -26.39 -5.46 -4.10
N ASP A 20 -27.69 -5.61 -4.35
CA ASP A 20 -28.18 -6.29 -5.55
C ASP A 20 -27.76 -5.58 -6.83
N CYS A 21 -27.95 -4.26 -6.87
CA CYS A 21 -27.53 -3.43 -8.00
C CYS A 21 -26.02 -3.55 -8.24
N ARG A 22 -25.20 -3.52 -7.19
CA ARG A 22 -23.74 -3.72 -7.30
C ARG A 22 -23.35 -5.10 -7.80
N CYS A 23 -24.07 -6.15 -7.40
CA CYS A 23 -23.85 -7.49 -7.95
C CYS A 23 -24.16 -7.57 -9.45
N GLU A 24 -25.22 -6.91 -9.90
CA GLU A 24 -25.56 -6.80 -11.33
C GLU A 24 -24.45 -6.06 -12.09
N GLU A 25 -24.06 -4.87 -11.63
CA GLU A 25 -22.97 -4.08 -12.23
C GLU A 25 -21.66 -4.88 -12.32
N LEU A 26 -21.27 -5.58 -11.25
CA LEU A 26 -20.06 -6.41 -11.24
C LEU A 26 -20.18 -7.60 -12.19
N THR A 27 -21.37 -8.19 -12.31
CA THR A 27 -21.62 -9.29 -13.25
C THR A 27 -21.44 -8.85 -14.69
N GLU A 28 -21.99 -7.69 -15.04
CA GLU A 28 -21.83 -7.11 -16.37
C GLU A 28 -20.36 -6.78 -16.69
N ARG A 29 -19.64 -6.21 -15.74
CA ARG A 29 -18.24 -5.76 -15.96
C ARG A 29 -17.23 -6.89 -15.97
N THR A 30 -17.43 -7.94 -15.18
CA THR A 30 -16.47 -9.04 -15.04
C THR A 30 -16.82 -10.26 -15.89
N GLY A 31 -18.04 -10.33 -16.43
CA GLY A 31 -18.54 -11.51 -17.16
C GLY A 31 -18.81 -12.73 -16.27
N GLN A 32 -18.64 -12.61 -14.95
CA GLN A 32 -18.90 -13.67 -13.98
C GLN A 32 -20.14 -13.33 -13.15
N LYS A 33 -21.02 -14.30 -12.89
CA LYS A 33 -22.19 -14.08 -12.03
C LYS A 33 -21.79 -13.82 -10.58
N TRP A 34 -22.07 -12.61 -10.08
CA TRP A 34 -21.90 -12.25 -8.67
C TRP A 34 -23.18 -12.50 -7.87
N ARG A 35 -23.05 -13.17 -6.72
CA ARG A 35 -24.13 -13.29 -5.74
C ARG A 35 -23.86 -12.36 -4.55
N ARG A 36 -24.93 -11.99 -3.83
CA ARG A 36 -24.82 -11.20 -2.59
C ARG A 36 -23.75 -11.74 -1.63
N ASN A 37 -23.67 -13.06 -1.47
CA ASN A 37 -22.70 -13.68 -0.58
C ASN A 37 -21.25 -13.45 -1.03
N ASP A 38 -20.99 -13.52 -2.33
CA ASP A 38 -19.65 -13.30 -2.89
C ASP A 38 -19.25 -11.83 -2.72
N TYR A 39 -20.20 -10.92 -2.95
CA TYR A 39 -20.00 -9.49 -2.73
C TYR A 39 -19.77 -9.14 -1.25
N LEU A 40 -20.53 -9.75 -0.33
CA LEU A 40 -20.36 -9.54 1.10
C LEU A 40 -19.02 -10.08 1.62
N LYS A 41 -18.56 -11.23 1.11
CA LYS A 41 -17.21 -11.74 1.43
C LYS A 41 -16.14 -10.76 0.99
N LEU A 42 -16.24 -10.25 -0.24
CA LEU A 42 -15.31 -9.25 -0.77
C LEU A 42 -15.27 -7.99 0.12
N LEU A 43 -16.44 -7.48 0.56
CA LEU A 43 -16.49 -6.31 1.44
C LEU A 43 -15.85 -6.59 2.80
N ILE A 44 -16.13 -7.76 3.40
CA ILE A 44 -15.57 -8.17 4.68
C ILE A 44 -14.04 -8.31 4.57
N GLU A 45 -13.55 -9.04 3.57
CA GLU A 45 -12.13 -9.24 3.32
C GLU A 45 -11.41 -7.90 3.06
N ASN A 46 -11.98 -7.03 2.22
CA ASN A 46 -11.41 -5.72 1.94
C ASN A 46 -11.35 -4.82 3.18
N ASP A 47 -12.39 -4.86 4.04
CA ASP A 47 -12.43 -4.07 5.27
C ASP A 47 -11.40 -4.56 6.30
N PHE A 48 -11.18 -5.88 6.40
CA PHE A 48 -10.12 -6.45 7.25
C PHE A 48 -8.71 -6.19 6.71
N GLU A 49 -8.54 -6.11 5.39
CA GLU A 49 -7.23 -5.84 4.78
C GLU A 49 -6.83 -4.36 4.85
N ARG A 50 -7.79 -3.42 4.85
CA ARG A 50 -7.53 -1.97 4.82
C ARG A 50 -6.63 -1.47 5.96
N PRO A 51 -6.92 -1.72 7.26
CA PRO A 51 -6.05 -1.28 8.35
C PRO A 51 -4.65 -1.91 8.27
N LEU A 52 -4.57 -3.13 7.75
CA LEU A 52 -3.31 -3.87 7.64
C LEU A 52 -2.46 -3.34 6.47
N MET A 53 -3.11 -2.94 5.38
CA MET A 53 -2.49 -2.29 4.23
C MET A 53 -2.05 -0.87 4.57
N ASP A 54 -2.87 -0.09 5.28
CA ASP A 54 -2.51 1.24 5.77
C ASP A 54 -1.29 1.15 6.71
N TYR A 55 -1.31 0.22 7.66
CA TYR A 55 -0.16 -0.02 8.55
C TYR A 55 1.11 -0.44 7.79
N LYS A 56 1.01 -1.33 6.79
CA LYS A 56 2.16 -1.75 5.97
C LYS A 56 2.67 -0.60 5.12
N LYS A 57 1.79 0.22 4.57
CA LYS A 57 2.14 1.42 3.81
C LYS A 57 2.89 2.42 4.68
N ASP A 58 2.39 2.70 5.88
CA ASP A 58 3.06 3.58 6.85
C ASP A 58 4.46 3.08 7.24
N GLN A 59 4.63 1.76 7.43
CA GLN A 59 5.95 1.16 7.71
C GLN A 59 6.89 1.29 6.51
N PHE A 60 6.36 1.08 5.30
CA PHE A 60 7.14 1.21 4.06
C PHE A 60 7.56 2.66 3.81
N ASP A 61 6.66 3.63 3.99
CA ASP A 61 6.93 5.06 3.84
C ASP A 61 8.00 5.52 4.86
N ARG A 62 7.91 5.07 6.12
CA ARG A 62 8.98 5.31 7.13
C ARG A 62 10.33 4.71 6.74
N LEU A 63 10.33 3.53 6.12
CA LEU A 63 11.55 2.88 5.67
C LEU A 63 12.17 3.63 4.48
N LEU A 64 11.34 4.10 3.54
CA LEU A 64 11.77 4.92 2.41
C LEU A 64 12.35 6.26 2.85
N GLU A 65 11.73 6.91 3.84
CA GLU A 65 12.23 8.17 4.40
C GLU A 65 13.64 7.98 4.98
N ARG A 66 13.82 6.96 5.84
CA ARG A 66 15.15 6.62 6.39
C ARG A 66 16.17 6.26 5.32
N PHE A 67 15.76 5.51 4.30
CA PHE A 67 16.65 5.14 3.20
C PHE A 67 17.10 6.38 2.43
N THR A 68 16.18 7.30 2.15
CA THR A 68 16.47 8.57 1.47
C THR A 68 17.44 9.42 2.29
N ASP A 69 17.25 9.52 3.59
CA ASP A 69 18.14 10.27 4.49
C ASP A 69 19.56 9.72 4.50
N VAL A 70 19.70 8.39 4.59
CA VAL A 70 20.99 7.72 4.55
C VAL A 70 21.67 7.92 3.19
N GLN A 71 20.94 7.80 2.09
CA GLN A 71 21.48 8.06 0.75
C GLN A 71 21.95 9.50 0.59
N LEU A 72 21.15 10.47 1.04
CA LEU A 72 21.53 11.89 1.00
C LEU A 72 22.81 12.15 1.82
N HIS A 73 22.93 11.55 3.00
CA HIS A 73 24.14 11.65 3.80
C HIS A 73 25.35 11.05 3.07
N ASN A 74 25.21 9.84 2.54
CA ASN A 74 26.29 9.16 1.81
C ASN A 74 26.74 9.95 0.58
N THR A 75 25.81 10.50 -0.20
CA THR A 75 26.13 11.35 -1.34
C THR A 75 26.97 12.56 -0.92
N LYS A 76 26.57 13.26 0.16
CA LYS A 76 27.34 14.40 0.68
C LYS A 76 28.74 14.01 1.13
N VAL A 77 28.89 12.87 1.79
CA VAL A 77 30.20 12.36 2.22
C VAL A 77 31.08 12.03 1.01
N LEU A 78 30.52 11.40 -0.02
CA LEU A 78 31.25 11.08 -1.25
C LEU A 78 31.63 12.32 -2.06
N GLU A 79 30.76 13.32 -2.13
CA GLU A 79 31.07 14.62 -2.73
C GLU A 79 32.21 15.31 -1.99
N ALA A 80 32.16 15.36 -0.66
CA ALA A 80 33.22 15.94 0.17
C ALA A 80 34.56 15.21 -0.06
N TYR A 81 34.55 13.87 -0.06
CA TYR A 81 35.73 13.07 -0.34
C TYR A 81 36.31 13.34 -1.74
N THR A 82 35.45 13.41 -2.76
CA THR A 82 35.84 13.70 -4.14
C THR A 82 36.50 15.08 -4.25
N ASN A 83 35.92 16.09 -3.60
CA ASN A 83 36.48 17.44 -3.56
C ASN A 83 37.84 17.48 -2.87
N GLU A 84 38.00 16.77 -1.76
CA GLU A 84 39.28 16.69 -1.03
C GLU A 84 40.37 16.02 -1.87
N VAL A 85 40.03 14.93 -2.56
CA VAL A 85 40.94 14.26 -3.51
C VAL A 85 41.34 15.19 -4.66
N ASN A 86 40.38 15.91 -5.26
CA ASN A 86 40.67 16.85 -6.34
C ASN A 86 41.62 17.97 -5.88
N ASN A 87 41.39 18.54 -4.70
CA ASN A 87 42.27 19.56 -4.12
C ASN A 87 43.69 19.02 -3.89
N LEU A 88 43.83 17.79 -3.41
CA LEU A 88 45.14 17.14 -3.24
C LEU A 88 45.86 16.96 -4.58
N ILE A 89 45.15 16.52 -5.61
CA ILE A 89 45.70 16.38 -6.96
C ILE A 89 46.16 17.74 -7.50
N GLU A 90 45.36 18.79 -7.35
CA GLU A 90 45.73 20.14 -7.76
C GLU A 90 47.00 20.63 -7.05
N LEU A 91 47.13 20.42 -5.73
CA LEU A 91 48.34 20.76 -4.97
C LEU A 91 49.57 19.96 -5.41
N LEU A 92 49.39 18.71 -5.83
CA LEU A 92 50.48 17.86 -6.33
C LEU A 92 50.92 18.24 -7.75
N ILE A 93 50.00 18.75 -8.58
CA ILE A 93 50.30 19.23 -9.95
C ILE A 93 50.87 20.65 -9.95
N ALA A 94 50.50 21.49 -8.97
CA ALA A 94 50.94 22.87 -8.86
C ALA A 94 52.35 23.05 -8.28
N ASN A 95 53.02 21.97 -7.84
CA ASN A 95 54.44 21.93 -7.47
C ASN A 95 55.29 21.31 -8.58
#